data_AF-A0A2D7Y635-F1
#
_entry.id   AF-A0A2D7Y635-F1
#
_cell.length_a   1.000
_cell.length_b   1.000
_cell.length_c   1.000
_cell.angle_alpha   90.00
_cell.angle_beta   90.00
_cell.angle_gamma   90.00
#
_symmetry.space_group_name_H-M   'P 1'
#
loop_
_entity.id
_entity.type
_entity.pdbx_description
1 polymer ?
#
loop_
_entity_poly.entity_id
_entity_poly.type
_entity_poly.pdbx_seq_one_letter_code
_entity_poly.pdbx_strand_id
1 'polypeptide(L)'
;APTRLFVDARWHFEERRFILGSRIQAADEYDAPTDPAEHRPGYVVADLYARWQPFTENGLTFNAGVENVLDHDYDRVFAGVSEPGRSFRFDVSWSQAF
;
A
#
# COMPACT_ATOMS: atom_id res chain seq x y z
N ALA A 1 14.21 -14.29 -11.50
CA ALA A 1 13.46 -13.18 -10.87
C ALA A 1 12.90 -13.67 -9.54
N PRO A 2 12.90 -12.86 -8.47
CA PRO A 2 12.43 -13.28 -7.16
C PRO A 2 10.94 -13.64 -7.15
N THR A 3 10.58 -14.59 -6.29
CA THR A 3 9.18 -14.88 -5.97
C THR A 3 8.56 -13.70 -5.24
N ARG A 4 7.34 -13.32 -5.62
CA ARG A 4 6.62 -12.20 -5.01
C ARG A 4 5.22 -12.64 -4.59
N LEU A 5 4.80 -12.17 -3.42
CA LEU A 5 3.47 -12.35 -2.86
C LEU A 5 2.78 -11.00 -2.75
N PHE A 6 1.51 -10.95 -3.13
CA PHE A 6 0.65 -9.79 -3.00
C PHE A 6 -0.64 -10.20 -2.28
N VAL A 7 -0.99 -9.48 -1.22
CA VAL A 7 -2.23 -9.68 -0.46
C VAL A 7 -2.96 -8.34 -0.34
N ASP A 8 -4.22 -8.28 -0.75
CA ASP A 8 -5.13 -7.14 -0.52
C ASP A 8 -6.31 -7.68 0.30
N ALA A 9 -6.56 -7.09 1.46
CA ALA A 9 -7.67 -7.44 2.34
C ALA A 9 -8.50 -6.20 2.63
N ARG A 10 -9.84 -6.36 2.62
CA ARG A 10 -10.79 -5.28 2.84
C ARG A 10 -11.91 -5.73 3.75
N TRP A 11 -12.20 -4.90 4.74
CA TRP A 11 -13.34 -5.06 5.62
C TRP A 11 -14.34 -3.95 5.38
N HIS A 12 -15.59 -4.35 5.16
CA HIS A 12 -16.71 -3.44 4.92
C HIS A 12 -17.58 -3.36 6.18
N PHE A 13 -17.78 -2.14 6.66
CA PHE A 13 -18.68 -1.83 7.77
C PHE A 13 -19.88 -1.09 7.20
N GLU A 14 -20.88 -1.83 6.72
CA GLU A 14 -22.01 -1.28 5.95
C GLU A 14 -22.80 -0.22 6.72
N GLU A 15 -23.13 -0.48 7.99
CA GLU A 15 -23.86 0.45 8.85
C GLU A 15 -23.17 1.82 8.98
N ARG A 16 -21.84 1.83 8.91
CA ARG A 16 -21.00 3.02 9.07
C ARG A 16 -20.50 3.57 7.74
N ARG A 17 -20.79 2.87 6.64
CA ARG A 17 -20.30 3.19 5.28
C ARG A 17 -18.78 3.42 5.29
N PHE A 18 -18.11 2.52 5.98
CA PHE A 18 -16.67 2.59 6.25
C PHE A 18 -15.99 1.35 5.69
N ILE A 19 -14.84 1.54 5.07
CA ILE A 19 -13.99 0.46 4.56
C ILE A 19 -12.63 0.63 5.22
N LEU A 20 -12.14 -0.44 5.83
CA LEU A 20 -10.75 -0.58 6.24
C LEU A 20 -10.07 -1.56 5.30
N GLY A 21 -8.91 -1.21 4.78
CA GLY A 21 -8.14 -2.10 3.91
C GLY A 21 -6.66 -2.13 4.25
N SER A 22 -6.04 -3.22 3.86
CA SER A 22 -4.60 -3.43 3.97
C SER A 22 -4.05 -4.04 2.70
N ARG A 23 -2.84 -3.64 2.31
CA ARG A 23 -2.10 -4.27 1.23
C ARG A 23 -0.75 -4.72 1.75
N ILE A 24 -0.34 -5.93 1.40
CA ILE A 24 0.97 -6.47 1.76
C ILE A 24 1.64 -6.94 0.47
N GLN A 25 2.87 -6.51 0.27
CA GLN A 25 3.77 -7.03 -0.74
C GLN A 25 4.96 -7.67 -0.03
N ALA A 26 5.28 -8.91 -0.39
CA ALA A 26 6.51 -9.56 0.04
C ALA A 26 7.28 -10.05 -1.18
N ALA A 27 8.60 -9.96 -1.13
CA ALA A 27 9.49 -10.57 -2.10
C ALA A 27 10.55 -11.37 -1.39
N ASP A 28 10.84 -12.57 -1.91
CA ASP A 28 11.96 -13.36 -1.44
C ASP A 28 13.29 -12.74 -1.88
N GLU A 29 14.35 -13.11 -1.18
CA GLU A 29 15.71 -12.77 -1.54
C GLU A 29 16.05 -13.29 -2.94
N TYR A 30 16.84 -12.54 -3.68
CA TYR A 30 17.32 -12.95 -4.98
C TYR A 30 18.84 -12.94 -5.01
N ASP A 31 19.41 -14.14 -4.92
CA ASP A 31 20.81 -14.38 -5.22
C ASP A 31 20.99 -14.68 -6.69
N ALA A 32 21.73 -13.82 -7.39
CA ALA A 32 22.10 -14.05 -8.77
C ALA A 32 23.30 -15.02 -8.84
N PRO A 33 23.15 -16.22 -9.44
CA PRO A 33 24.21 -17.24 -9.42
C PRO A 33 25.48 -16.84 -10.17
N THR A 34 25.36 -15.90 -11.11
CA THR A 34 26.41 -15.49 -12.05
C THR A 34 26.96 -14.08 -11.82
N ASP A 35 26.28 -13.25 -11.04
CA ASP A 35 26.76 -11.91 -10.68
C ASP A 35 26.33 -11.55 -9.25
N PRO A 36 27.23 -11.60 -8.26
CA PRO A 36 26.92 -11.20 -6.89
C PRO A 36 26.47 -9.74 -6.77
N ALA A 37 26.85 -8.89 -7.72
CA ALA A 37 26.39 -7.51 -7.75
C ALA A 37 24.90 -7.41 -8.07
N GLU A 38 24.23 -8.46 -8.60
CA GLU A 38 22.78 -8.47 -8.81
C GLU A 38 21.98 -8.98 -7.60
N HIS A 39 22.63 -9.25 -6.46
CA HIS A 39 21.96 -9.65 -5.22
C HIS A 39 20.91 -8.62 -4.79
N ARG A 40 19.74 -9.10 -4.36
CA ARG A 40 18.66 -8.25 -3.84
C ARG A 40 18.10 -8.84 -2.55
N PRO A 41 18.11 -8.10 -1.43
CA PRO A 41 17.51 -8.58 -0.20
C PRO A 41 16.00 -8.75 -0.36
N GLY A 42 15.45 -9.75 0.32
CA GLY A 42 14.01 -9.91 0.45
C GLY A 42 13.41 -8.73 1.22
N TYR A 43 12.13 -8.48 1.02
CA TYR A 43 11.44 -7.37 1.69
C TYR A 43 9.97 -7.69 1.94
N VAL A 44 9.39 -6.99 2.93
CA VAL A 44 7.96 -6.97 3.18
C VAL A 44 7.52 -5.53 3.40
N VAL A 45 6.56 -5.08 2.58
CA VAL A 45 5.89 -3.78 2.72
C VAL A 45 4.43 -4.00 3.05
N ALA A 46 3.93 -3.22 4.00
CA ALA A 46 2.52 -3.22 4.37
C ALA A 46 1.96 -1.79 4.33
N ASP A 47 0.80 -1.65 3.71
CA ASP A 47 0.04 -0.42 3.62
C ASP A 47 -1.30 -0.59 4.31
N LEU A 48 -1.80 0.48 4.93
CA LEU A 48 -3.13 0.55 5.51
C LEU A 48 -3.89 1.73 4.91
N TYR A 49 -5.17 1.54 4.65
CA TYR A 49 -6.03 2.63 4.20
C TYR A 49 -7.44 2.50 4.75
N ALA A 50 -8.11 3.64 4.85
CA ALA A 50 -9.49 3.75 5.27
C ALA A 50 -10.25 4.66 4.32
N ARG A 51 -11.49 4.30 4.05
CA ARG A 51 -12.45 5.13 3.32
C ARG A 51 -13.73 5.26 4.13
N TRP A 52 -14.25 6.47 4.24
CA TRP A 52 -15.49 6.75 4.95
C TRP A 52 -16.41 7.63 4.12
N GLN A 53 -17.66 7.20 3.98
CA GLN A 53 -18.71 7.97 3.29
C GLN A 53 -19.90 8.16 4.24
N PRO A 54 -19.89 9.20 5.11
CA PRO A 54 -20.89 9.34 6.16
C PRO A 54 -22.32 9.50 5.64
N PHE A 55 -22.50 10.13 4.49
CA PHE A 55 -23.80 10.50 3.94
C PHE A 55 -24.05 9.83 2.60
N THR A 56 -25.27 9.33 2.40
CA THR A 56 -25.73 8.75 1.13
C THR A 56 -26.05 9.82 0.09
N GLU A 57 -26.60 10.94 0.53
CA GLU A 57 -27.17 11.96 -0.37
C GLU A 57 -26.10 12.89 -0.97
N ASN A 58 -25.01 13.13 -0.25
CA ASN A 58 -24.11 14.25 -0.55
C ASN A 58 -22.75 13.83 -1.11
N GLY A 59 -22.54 12.54 -1.41
CA GLY A 59 -21.30 12.00 -2.01
C GLY A 59 -19.99 12.27 -1.25
N LEU A 60 -20.03 12.88 -0.06
CA LEU A 60 -18.86 13.27 0.72
C LEU A 60 -18.07 12.03 1.13
N THR A 61 -16.82 11.96 0.70
CA THR A 61 -15.91 10.84 0.98
C THR A 61 -14.62 11.35 1.60
N PHE A 62 -14.20 10.70 2.69
CA PHE A 62 -12.90 10.88 3.30
C PHE A 62 -12.06 9.63 3.03
N ASN A 63 -10.82 9.80 2.59
CA ASN A 63 -9.86 8.73 2.53
C ASN A 63 -8.60 9.09 3.31
N ALA A 64 -8.03 8.09 3.97
CA ALA A 64 -6.76 8.18 4.66
C ALA A 64 -5.94 6.94 4.34
N GLY A 65 -4.62 7.08 4.25
CA GLY A 65 -3.71 5.98 3.98
C GLY A 65 -2.34 6.21 4.59
N VAL A 66 -1.71 5.11 4.96
CA VAL A 66 -0.29 5.05 5.34
C VAL A 66 0.34 3.95 4.49
N GLU A 67 1.34 4.32 3.70
CA GLU A 67 2.11 3.37 2.90
C GLU A 67 3.41 3.05 3.63
N ASN A 68 3.91 1.83 3.45
CA ASN A 68 5.13 1.34 4.10
C ASN A 68 5.10 1.57 5.64
N VAL A 69 4.05 1.06 6.29
CA VAL A 69 3.79 1.24 7.73
C VAL A 69 4.93 0.69 8.59
N LEU A 70 5.62 -0.34 8.10
CA LEU A 70 6.78 -0.96 8.74
C LEU A 70 8.08 -0.15 8.56
N ASP A 71 8.04 0.93 7.77
CA ASP A 71 9.16 1.86 7.52
C ASP A 71 10.40 1.15 6.96
N HIS A 72 10.17 0.21 6.04
CA HIS A 72 11.25 -0.58 5.46
C HIS A 72 11.93 0.21 4.34
N ASP A 73 13.24 0.41 4.45
CA ASP A 73 14.08 0.87 3.34
C ASP A 73 14.40 -0.34 2.44
N TYR A 74 14.00 -0.30 1.16
CA TYR A 74 14.19 -1.41 0.23
C TYR A 74 14.32 -0.93 -1.23
N ASP A 75 15.02 -1.73 -2.04
CA ASP A 75 15.28 -1.46 -3.45
C ASP A 75 14.47 -2.41 -4.35
N ARG A 76 13.46 -1.89 -5.06
CA ARG A 76 12.62 -2.72 -5.95
C ARG A 76 13.19 -2.91 -7.35
N VAL A 77 14.14 -2.08 -7.77
CA VAL A 77 14.81 -2.13 -9.08
C VAL A 77 16.29 -1.79 -8.92
N PHE A 78 17.17 -2.47 -9.68
CA PHE A 78 18.60 -2.19 -9.68
C PHE A 78 18.86 -0.84 -10.34
N ALA A 79 18.76 0.24 -9.57
CA ALA A 79 19.01 1.61 -10.01
C ALA A 79 19.66 2.49 -8.94
N GLY A 80 19.91 1.97 -7.72
CA GLY A 80 20.40 2.77 -6.59
C GLY A 80 19.39 3.83 -6.14
N VAL A 81 18.09 3.55 -6.29
CA VAL A 81 17.01 4.44 -5.90
C VAL A 81 16.17 3.74 -4.84
N SER A 82 16.40 4.10 -3.57
CA SER A 82 15.56 3.69 -2.45
C SER A 82 14.10 3.98 -2.77
N GLU A 83 13.22 3.02 -2.51
CA GLU A 83 11.79 3.30 -2.54
C GLU A 83 11.40 4.33 -1.47
N PRO A 84 10.28 5.06 -1.64
CA PRO A 84 9.81 5.98 -0.62
C PRO A 84 9.65 5.24 0.72
N GLY A 85 10.20 5.83 1.78
CA GLY A 85 9.93 5.40 3.16
C GLY A 85 8.45 5.55 3.52
N ARG A 86 8.11 5.54 4.82
CA ARG A 86 6.70 5.68 5.22
C ARG A 86 6.05 6.95 4.66
N SER A 87 4.93 6.79 3.97
CA SER A 87 4.15 7.87 3.35
C SER A 87 2.76 8.00 4.00
N PHE A 88 2.22 9.21 4.07
CA PHE A 88 0.88 9.47 4.60
C PHE A 88 0.06 10.20 3.55
N ARG A 89 -1.18 9.76 3.36
CA ARG A 89 -2.14 10.38 2.44
C ARG A 89 -3.46 10.65 3.14
N PHE A 90 -4.00 11.83 2.90
CA PHE A 90 -5.36 12.19 3.29
C PHE A 90 -6.02 12.93 2.15
N ASP A 91 -7.25 12.55 1.81
CA ASP A 91 -8.02 13.24 0.79
C ASP A 91 -9.51 13.31 1.15
N VAL A 92 -10.13 14.39 0.67
CA VAL A 92 -11.56 14.66 0.85
C VAL A 92 -12.14 14.96 -0.51
N SER A 93 -13.24 14.29 -0.85
CA SER A 93 -13.96 14.53 -2.10
C SER A 93 -15.45 14.69 -1.85
N TRP A 94 -16.09 15.43 -2.74
CA TRP A 94 -17.51 15.71 -2.69
C TRP A 94 -18.11 15.66 -4.10
N SER A 95 -19.29 15.07 -4.23
CA SER A 95 -20.03 14.99 -5.48
C SER A 95 -21.52 15.16 -5.22
N GLN A 96 -22.17 16.05 -5.98
CA GLN A 96 -23.61 16.25 -5.95
C GLN A 96 -24.18 15.93 -7.34
N ALA A 97 -25.23 15.11 -7.38
CA ALA A 97 -26.04 14.94 -8.58
C ALA A 97 -27.06 16.08 -8.64
N PHE A 98 -27.18 16.72 -9.81
CA PHE A 98 -28.20 17.72 -10.11
C PHE A 98 -29.42 17.08 -10.78
#